data_AF-A0A8C1KRC3-F1
#
_entry.id   AF-A0A8C1KRC3-F1
#
_cell.length_a   1.000
_cell.length_b   1.000
_cell.length_c   1.000
_cell.angle_alpha   90.00
_cell.angle_beta   90.00
_cell.angle_gamma   90.00
#
_symmetry.space_group_name_H-M   'P 1'
#
loop_
_entity.id
_entity.type
_entity.pdbx_description
1 polymer ?
#
loop_
_entity_poly.entity_id
_entity_poly.type
_entity_poly.pdbx_seq_one_letter_code
_entity_poly.pdbx_strand_id
1 'polypeptide(L)'
;LSLAAYSEKLREMSVLSLLCSCLYSQPHPNTFGQFEGLNLCIIKLCPHHHSSTDMEVKSLDKRASGQAFEVILKSPTDPSPERPQTLSQEKQVLKQLAEKREREKEVLTKAQEVNNNYSKMTEEKLHQKMELIQENRMARLNALKQRLREKVSVSEVRVLSFQSSYCMLFF
;
A
#
# COMPACT_ATOMS: atom_id res chain seq x y z
N LEU A 1 -43.87 -17.39 -16.87
CA LEU A 1 -43.68 -16.58 -15.64
C LEU A 1 -44.20 -15.18 -15.94
N SER A 2 -45.08 -14.61 -15.09
CA SER A 2 -45.54 -13.24 -15.28
C SER A 2 -44.37 -12.27 -15.10
N LEU A 3 -44.40 -11.12 -15.80
CA LEU A 3 -43.41 -10.05 -15.63
C LEU A 3 -43.27 -9.66 -14.15
N ALA A 4 -44.38 -9.73 -13.40
CA ALA A 4 -44.43 -9.52 -11.97
C ALA A 4 -43.60 -10.58 -11.20
N ALA A 5 -43.81 -11.87 -11.48
CA ALA A 5 -43.05 -12.96 -10.85
C ALA A 5 -41.56 -12.94 -11.19
N TYR A 6 -41.21 -12.49 -12.41
CA TYR A 6 -39.82 -12.27 -12.82
C TYR A 6 -39.17 -11.11 -12.05
N SER A 7 -39.87 -9.99 -11.90
CA SER A 7 -39.40 -8.82 -11.13
C SER A 7 -39.22 -9.11 -9.63
N GLU A 8 -40.08 -9.96 -9.05
CA GLU A 8 -40.02 -10.34 -7.64
C GLU A 8 -38.82 -11.28 -7.36
N LYS A 9 -38.58 -12.24 -8.27
CA LYS A 9 -37.38 -13.09 -8.27
C LYS A 9 -36.08 -12.30 -8.38
N LEU A 10 -36.07 -11.20 -9.14
CA LEU A 10 -34.94 -10.28 -9.26
C LEU A 10 -34.78 -9.39 -8.02
N ARG A 11 -35.83 -9.21 -7.21
CA ARG A 11 -35.79 -8.45 -5.95
C ARG A 11 -35.17 -9.25 -4.82
N GLU A 12 -35.34 -10.57 -4.81
CA GLU A 12 -34.79 -11.50 -3.81
C GLU A 12 -33.30 -11.78 -4.00
N MET A 13 -32.80 -11.72 -5.24
CA MET A 13 -31.36 -11.79 -5.52
C MET A 13 -30.82 -10.36 -5.53
N SER A 14 -29.86 -10.02 -4.68
CA SER A 14 -29.34 -8.66 -4.40
C SER A 14 -28.74 -7.84 -5.57
N VAL A 15 -29.22 -7.98 -6.80
CA VAL A 15 -28.85 -7.23 -8.02
C VAL A 15 -29.51 -5.85 -8.12
N LEU A 16 -30.30 -5.43 -7.13
CA LEU A 16 -30.90 -4.09 -7.06
C LEU A 16 -29.86 -2.94 -7.07
N SER A 17 -28.61 -3.21 -6.68
CA SER A 17 -27.53 -2.23 -6.77
C SER A 17 -27.02 -1.99 -8.20
N LEU A 18 -27.32 -2.90 -9.16
CA LEU A 18 -26.94 -2.76 -10.57
C LEU A 18 -28.04 -2.17 -11.44
N LEU A 19 -29.30 -2.19 -10.99
CA LEU A 19 -30.44 -1.70 -11.77
C LEU A 19 -30.79 -0.28 -11.30
N CYS A 20 -30.62 0.69 -12.21
CA CYS A 20 -31.04 2.10 -12.07
C CYS A 20 -32.37 2.20 -11.31
N SER A 21 -32.46 3.09 -10.32
CA SER A 21 -33.70 3.47 -9.62
C SER A 21 -34.83 3.92 -10.57
N CYS A 22 -34.49 4.12 -11.84
CA CYS A 22 -35.30 4.40 -13.01
C CYS A 22 -36.28 3.27 -13.39
N LEU A 23 -35.98 2.02 -13.03
CA LEU A 23 -36.81 0.85 -13.39
C LEU A 23 -37.95 0.56 -12.39
N TYR A 24 -37.96 1.23 -11.22
CA TYR A 24 -38.99 1.02 -10.21
C TYR A 24 -39.50 2.37 -9.66
N SER A 25 -40.10 3.18 -10.54
CA SER A 25 -40.97 4.26 -10.09
C SER A 25 -42.40 3.72 -9.97
N GLN A 26 -42.89 3.53 -8.75
CA GLN A 26 -44.33 3.41 -8.55
C GLN A 26 -45.00 4.73 -8.97
N PRO A 27 -46.16 4.68 -9.65
CA PRO A 27 -46.87 5.89 -10.04
C PRO A 27 -47.53 6.48 -8.79
N HIS A 28 -46.94 7.52 -8.21
CA HIS A 28 -47.65 8.32 -7.22
C HIS A 28 -48.58 9.30 -7.95
N PRO A 29 -49.89 9.29 -7.66
CA PRO A 29 -50.83 10.18 -8.30
C PRO A 29 -50.76 11.57 -7.65
N ASN A 30 -50.82 12.59 -8.51
CA ASN A 30 -51.15 13.98 -8.19
C ASN A 30 -50.05 14.76 -7.43
N THR A 31 -49.33 15.64 -8.11
CA THR A 31 -49.65 17.07 -8.15
C THR A 31 -48.59 17.86 -8.93
N PHE A 32 -49.12 18.81 -9.68
CA PHE A 32 -48.49 19.82 -10.50
C PHE A 32 -47.69 20.81 -9.64
N GLY A 33 -46.42 21.06 -9.99
CA GLY A 33 -45.63 22.19 -9.48
C GLY A 33 -44.29 21.79 -8.84
N GLN A 34 -43.22 22.48 -9.27
CA GLN A 34 -41.85 22.46 -8.73
C GLN A 34 -40.98 21.24 -9.07
N PHE A 35 -40.58 21.17 -10.34
CA PHE A 35 -39.48 20.34 -10.83
C PHE A 35 -38.13 21.05 -10.63
N GLU A 36 -37.70 21.26 -9.38
CA GLU A 36 -36.31 21.68 -9.08
C GLU A 36 -35.58 20.75 -8.09
N GLY A 37 -36.28 19.79 -7.46
CA GLY A 37 -35.68 18.85 -6.49
C GLY A 37 -35.02 17.61 -7.09
N LEU A 38 -35.50 17.12 -8.25
CA LEU A 38 -35.01 15.87 -8.86
C LEU A 38 -33.65 16.03 -9.54
N ASN A 39 -33.38 17.20 -10.13
CA ASN A 39 -32.08 17.50 -10.73
C ASN A 39 -30.96 17.57 -9.69
N LEU A 40 -31.27 17.97 -8.44
CA LEU A 40 -30.27 18.08 -7.38
C LEU A 40 -29.81 16.72 -6.84
N CYS A 41 -30.68 15.69 -6.91
CA CYS A 41 -30.36 14.36 -6.41
C CYS A 41 -29.49 13.55 -7.38
N ILE A 42 -29.69 13.72 -8.70
CA ILE A 42 -28.88 13.04 -9.72
C ILE A 42 -27.44 13.59 -9.73
N ILE A 43 -27.26 14.89 -9.54
CA ILE A 43 -25.94 15.54 -9.61
C ILE A 43 -25.04 15.16 -8.42
N LYS A 44 -25.61 14.80 -7.27
CA LYS A 44 -24.83 14.63 -6.02
C LYS A 44 -24.17 13.26 -5.84
N LEU A 45 -24.49 12.27 -6.68
CA LEU A 45 -24.03 10.87 -6.52
C LEU A 45 -23.07 10.38 -7.62
N CYS A 46 -22.85 11.16 -8.69
CA CYS A 46 -22.00 10.75 -9.81
C CYS A 46 -20.91 11.83 -10.05
N PRO A 47 -19.61 11.56 -9.74
CA PRO A 47 -18.53 12.54 -9.93
C PRO A 47 -18.19 12.86 -11.41
N HIS A 48 -18.99 12.39 -12.37
CA HIS A 48 -18.64 12.39 -13.79
C HIS A 48 -19.78 12.86 -14.71
N HIS A 49 -20.65 13.77 -14.24
CA HIS A 49 -21.73 14.32 -15.05
C HIS A 49 -21.49 15.80 -15.36
N HIS A 50 -20.75 16.06 -16.45
CA HIS A 50 -20.66 17.38 -17.07
C HIS A 50 -22.01 17.72 -17.71
N SER A 51 -22.46 18.95 -17.47
CA SER A 51 -23.76 19.52 -17.82
C SER A 51 -24.14 19.32 -19.29
N SER A 52 -25.20 18.56 -19.55
CA SER A 52 -25.90 18.55 -20.83
C SER A 52 -27.02 19.58 -20.79
N THR A 53 -26.73 20.82 -21.20
CA THR A 53 -27.79 21.79 -21.52
C THR A 53 -27.40 22.59 -22.74
N ASP A 54 -27.82 22.10 -23.91
CA ASP A 54 -28.34 22.92 -25.02
C ASP A 54 -29.16 22.00 -25.93
N MET A 55 -30.44 21.79 -25.56
CA MET A 55 -31.42 21.17 -26.47
C MET A 55 -31.90 22.25 -27.45
N GLU A 56 -31.52 22.14 -28.73
CA GLU A 56 -32.04 23.00 -29.78
C GLU A 56 -33.18 22.28 -30.51
N VAL A 57 -34.39 22.84 -30.46
CA VAL A 57 -35.61 22.25 -31.02
C VAL A 57 -36.01 23.03 -32.26
N LYS A 58 -36.05 22.37 -33.43
CA LYS A 58 -36.60 22.96 -34.66
C LYS A 58 -38.02 22.45 -34.90
N SER A 59 -38.97 23.38 -35.04
CA SER A 59 -40.38 23.06 -35.30
C SER A 59 -40.59 22.66 -36.76
N LEU A 60 -41.31 21.56 -36.99
CA LEU A 60 -41.82 21.17 -38.31
C LEU A 60 -43.35 21.35 -38.36
N ASP A 61 -43.90 21.51 -39.57
CA ASP A 61 -45.25 22.04 -39.81
C ASP A 61 -46.36 21.38 -38.98
N LYS A 62 -47.29 22.22 -38.51
CA LYS A 62 -48.41 21.81 -37.66
C LYS A 62 -49.50 21.16 -38.51
N ARG A 63 -49.93 19.96 -38.11
CA ARG A 63 -51.13 19.30 -38.66
C ARG A 63 -52.27 19.39 -37.64
N ALA A 64 -53.52 19.30 -38.09
CA ALA A 64 -54.70 19.35 -37.22
C ALA A 64 -54.74 18.26 -36.12
N SER A 65 -53.90 17.22 -36.20
CA SER A 65 -53.81 16.14 -35.20
C SER A 65 -52.64 16.26 -34.21
N GLY A 66 -51.78 17.27 -34.32
CA GLY A 66 -50.64 17.44 -33.40
C GLY A 66 -49.48 18.28 -33.95
N GLN A 67 -48.51 18.56 -33.08
CA GLN A 67 -47.24 19.23 -33.41
C GLN A 67 -46.10 18.22 -33.44
N ALA A 68 -45.21 18.35 -34.42
CA ALA A 68 -43.98 17.57 -34.53
C ALA A 68 -42.76 18.49 -34.40
N PHE A 69 -41.71 18.01 -33.75
CA PHE A 69 -40.45 18.74 -33.61
C PHE A 69 -39.26 17.79 -33.73
N GLU A 70 -38.18 18.29 -34.32
CA GLU A 70 -36.92 17.58 -34.40
C GLU A 70 -36.03 18.04 -33.24
N VAL A 71 -35.55 17.08 -32.44
CA VAL A 71 -34.61 17.32 -31.34
C VAL A 71 -33.23 16.90 -31.82
N ILE A 72 -32.35 17.88 -32.05
CA ILE A 72 -30.97 17.59 -32.44
C ILE A 72 -30.11 17.57 -31.18
N LEU A 73 -29.70 16.37 -30.77
CA LEU A 73 -28.71 16.20 -29.71
C LEU A 73 -27.32 16.48 -30.31
N LYS A 74 -26.74 17.64 -30.02
CA LYS A 74 -25.33 17.90 -30.34
C LYS A 74 -24.49 16.93 -29.51
N SER A 75 -23.67 16.12 -30.19
CA SER A 75 -22.76 15.19 -29.51
C SER A 75 -21.66 16.01 -28.81
N PRO A 76 -21.21 15.61 -27.60
CA PRO A 76 -20.29 16.39 -26.76
C PRO A 76 -18.84 16.42 -27.30
N THR A 77 -18.64 16.19 -28.60
CA THR A 77 -17.32 16.10 -29.25
C THR A 77 -17.01 17.32 -30.13
N ASP A 78 -17.88 18.33 -30.19
CA ASP A 78 -17.53 19.59 -30.85
C ASP A 78 -16.44 20.30 -30.01
N PRO A 79 -15.29 20.72 -30.58
CA PRO A 79 -14.19 21.30 -29.81
C PRO A 79 -14.55 22.72 -29.36
N SER A 80 -15.27 22.83 -28.25
CA SER A 80 -15.50 24.08 -27.53
C SER A 80 -14.19 24.55 -26.84
N PRO A 81 -13.89 25.87 -26.79
CA PRO A 81 -12.60 26.39 -26.33
C PRO A 81 -12.40 26.35 -24.80
N GLU A 82 -13.34 25.85 -24.00
CA GLU A 82 -13.30 25.88 -22.53
C GLU A 82 -12.44 24.76 -21.87
N ARG A 83 -11.73 23.95 -22.66
CA ARG A 83 -10.89 22.83 -22.19
C ARG A 83 -9.55 23.15 -21.48
N PRO A 84 -9.04 24.40 -21.30
CA PRO A 84 -7.76 24.60 -20.59
C PRO A 84 -7.80 24.38 -19.07
N GLN A 85 -8.90 24.71 -18.39
CA GLN A 85 -8.92 24.81 -16.92
C GLN A 85 -9.04 23.44 -16.21
N THR A 86 -9.83 22.52 -16.77
CA THR A 86 -10.06 21.18 -16.20
C THR A 86 -8.82 20.28 -16.29
N LEU A 87 -8.09 20.35 -17.41
CA LEU A 87 -6.82 19.63 -17.61
C LEU A 87 -5.73 20.07 -16.61
N SER A 88 -5.75 21.35 -16.19
CA SER A 88 -4.80 21.87 -15.19
C SER A 88 -5.05 21.30 -13.79
N GLN A 89 -6.31 21.18 -13.38
CA GLN A 89 -6.68 20.58 -12.09
C GLN A 89 -6.37 19.08 -12.06
N GLU A 90 -6.67 18.35 -13.14
CA GLU A 90 -6.37 16.92 -13.25
C GLU A 90 -4.87 16.65 -13.16
N LYS A 91 -4.05 17.45 -13.86
CA LYS A 91 -2.58 17.37 -13.80
C LYS A 91 -2.04 17.61 -12.39
N GLN A 92 -2.62 18.54 -11.64
CA GLN A 92 -2.22 18.82 -10.26
C GLN A 92 -2.57 17.67 -9.32
N VAL A 93 -3.75 17.07 -9.46
CA VAL A 93 -4.16 15.89 -8.67
C VAL A 93 -3.27 14.69 -8.97
N LEU A 94 -2.96 14.43 -10.24
CA LEU A 94 -2.05 13.35 -10.64
C LEU A 94 -0.64 13.54 -10.06
N LYS A 95 -0.13 14.77 -10.03
CA LYS A 95 1.16 15.09 -9.39
C LYS A 95 1.14 14.78 -7.90
N GLN A 96 0.11 15.23 -7.18
CA GLN A 96 -0.03 14.93 -5.74
C GLN A 96 -0.16 13.43 -5.46
N LEU A 97 -0.84 12.69 -6.33
CA LEU A 97 -0.99 11.25 -6.20
C LEU A 97 0.35 10.52 -6.45
N ALA A 98 1.14 10.98 -7.41
CA ALA A 98 2.49 10.47 -7.65
C ALA A 98 3.42 10.73 -6.45
N GLU A 99 3.43 11.96 -5.92
CA GLU A 99 4.19 12.32 -4.72
C GLU A 99 3.77 11.51 -3.49
N LYS A 100 2.46 11.23 -3.33
CA LYS A 100 1.96 10.37 -2.25
C LYS A 100 2.45 8.93 -2.40
N ARG A 101 2.39 8.37 -3.61
CA ARG A 101 2.88 7.01 -3.93
C ARG A 101 4.38 6.87 -3.66
N GLU A 102 5.16 7.92 -3.94
CA GLU A 102 6.60 7.92 -3.68
C GLU A 102 6.89 7.92 -2.18
N ARG A 103 6.20 8.76 -1.39
CA ARG A 103 6.32 8.77 0.07
C ARG A 103 5.92 7.43 0.71
N GLU A 104 4.85 6.81 0.22
CA GLU A 104 4.44 5.47 0.69
C GLU A 104 5.52 4.41 0.44
N LYS A 105 6.20 4.46 -0.71
CA LYS A 105 7.34 3.57 -1.00
C LYS A 105 8.53 3.87 -0.09
N GLU A 106 8.86 5.13 0.12
CA GLU A 106 9.97 5.54 0.99
C GLU A 106 9.76 5.04 2.42
N VAL A 107 8.55 5.17 2.95
CA VAL A 107 8.19 4.66 4.28
C VAL A 107 8.36 3.14 4.35
N LEU A 108 7.89 2.40 3.35
CA LEU A 108 8.03 0.94 3.31
C LEU A 108 9.50 0.52 3.24
N THR A 109 10.29 1.17 2.39
CA THR A 109 11.73 0.90 2.26
C THR A 109 12.47 1.19 3.55
N LYS A 110 12.21 2.33 4.22
CA LYS A 110 12.81 2.67 5.51
C LYS A 110 12.43 1.69 6.60
N ALA A 111 11.16 1.26 6.65
CA ALA A 111 10.73 0.26 7.62
C ALA A 111 11.48 -1.07 7.44
N GLN A 112 11.66 -1.50 6.19
CA GLN A 112 12.44 -2.71 5.87
C GLN A 112 13.92 -2.54 6.21
N GLU A 113 14.52 -1.38 5.91
CA GLU A 113 15.91 -1.07 6.23
C GLU A 113 16.16 -1.11 7.74
N VAL A 114 15.30 -0.46 8.54
CA VAL A 114 15.40 -0.48 10.01
C VAL A 114 15.31 -1.91 10.55
N ASN A 115 14.40 -2.72 10.02
CA ASN A 115 14.26 -4.12 10.42
C ASN A 115 15.53 -4.92 10.11
N ASN A 116 16.07 -4.78 8.90
CA ASN A 116 17.32 -5.43 8.49
C ASN A 116 18.50 -4.99 9.37
N ASN A 117 18.59 -3.69 9.68
CA ASN A 117 19.64 -3.15 10.53
C ASN A 117 19.55 -3.67 11.97
N TYR A 118 18.34 -3.85 12.50
CA TYR A 118 18.14 -4.40 13.83
C TYR A 118 18.64 -5.86 13.93
N SER A 119 18.30 -6.68 12.94
CA SER A 119 18.80 -8.06 12.83
C SER A 119 20.32 -8.08 12.75
N LYS A 120 20.91 -7.27 11.86
CA LYS A 120 22.37 -7.20 11.69
C LYS A 120 23.10 -6.79 12.96
N MET A 121 22.65 -5.73 13.64
CA MET A 121 23.27 -5.27 14.89
C MET A 121 23.15 -6.33 16.01
N THR A 122 22.06 -7.10 16.02
CA THR A 122 21.86 -8.18 16.99
C THR A 122 22.83 -9.32 16.74
N GLU A 123 23.01 -9.72 15.47
CA GLU A 123 23.98 -10.74 15.06
C GLU A 123 25.41 -10.31 15.38
N GLU A 124 25.80 -9.08 15.06
CA GLU A 124 27.14 -8.54 15.35
C GLU A 124 27.43 -8.55 16.85
N LYS A 125 26.48 -8.11 17.69
CA LYS A 125 26.64 -8.14 19.16
C LYS A 125 26.80 -9.56 19.69
N LEU A 126 26.06 -10.52 19.14
CA LEU A 126 26.19 -11.92 19.52
C LEU A 126 27.57 -12.46 19.12
N HIS A 127 28.00 -12.19 17.89
CA HIS A 127 29.29 -12.64 17.39
C HIS A 127 30.45 -12.09 18.22
N GLN A 128 30.44 -10.78 18.51
CA GLN A 128 31.45 -10.14 19.36
C GLN A 128 31.51 -10.78 20.76
N LYS A 129 30.35 -11.06 21.37
CA LYS A 129 30.33 -11.75 22.68
C LYS A 129 30.90 -13.16 22.60
N MET A 130 30.60 -13.91 21.55
CA MET A 130 31.14 -15.25 21.36
C MET A 130 32.66 -15.23 21.20
N GLU A 131 33.20 -14.29 20.41
CA GLU A 131 34.64 -14.09 20.22
C GLU A 131 35.33 -13.73 21.53
N LEU A 132 34.81 -12.73 22.26
CA LEU A 132 35.38 -12.33 23.55
C LEU A 132 35.40 -13.48 24.56
N ILE A 133 34.32 -14.27 24.63
CA ILE A 133 34.26 -15.44 25.50
C ILE A 133 35.29 -16.49 25.07
N GLN A 134 35.43 -16.72 23.77
CA GLN A 134 36.38 -17.67 23.20
C GLN A 134 37.83 -17.23 23.51
N GLU A 135 38.18 -15.98 23.24
CA GLU A 135 39.49 -15.40 23.55
C GLU A 135 39.80 -15.47 25.05
N ASN A 136 38.84 -15.13 25.91
CA ASN A 136 39.03 -15.20 27.36
C ASN A 136 39.29 -16.63 27.83
N ARG A 137 38.55 -17.61 27.28
CA ARG A 137 38.78 -19.04 27.56
C ARG A 137 40.15 -19.48 27.07
N MET A 138 40.53 -19.12 25.85
CA MET A 138 41.84 -19.46 25.28
C MET A 138 42.98 -18.85 26.09
N ALA A 139 42.88 -17.58 26.48
CA ALA A 139 43.87 -16.92 27.31
C ALA A 139 44.04 -17.62 28.67
N ARG A 140 42.94 -17.97 29.34
CA ARG A 140 42.97 -18.73 30.61
C ARG A 140 43.64 -20.10 30.44
N LEU A 141 43.27 -20.84 29.39
CA LEU A 141 43.85 -22.15 29.10
C LEU A 141 45.34 -22.05 28.75
N ASN A 142 45.73 -21.05 27.96
CA ASN A 142 47.12 -20.83 27.57
C ASN A 142 47.98 -20.42 28.77
N ALA A 143 47.48 -19.55 29.64
CA ALA A 143 48.15 -19.19 30.88
C ALA A 143 48.36 -20.42 31.80
N LEU A 144 47.35 -21.29 31.91
CA LEU A 144 47.47 -22.53 32.68
C LEU A 144 48.51 -23.48 32.06
N LYS A 145 48.46 -23.68 30.75
CA LYS A 145 49.44 -24.49 30.00
C LYS A 145 50.87 -23.96 30.20
N GLN A 146 51.06 -22.65 30.19
CA GLN A 146 52.37 -22.03 30.41
C GLN A 146 52.89 -22.31 31.82
N ARG A 147 52.08 -22.09 32.87
CA ARG A 147 52.48 -22.39 34.26
C ARG A 147 52.85 -23.85 34.46
N LEU A 148 52.19 -24.78 33.76
CA LEU A 148 52.54 -26.19 33.81
C LEU A 148 53.90 -26.46 33.14
N ARG A 149 54.16 -25.87 31.96
CA ARG A 149 55.48 -25.97 31.30
C ARG A 149 56.60 -25.42 32.17
N GLU A 150 56.38 -24.27 32.80
CA GLU A 150 57.35 -23.68 33.74
C GLU A 150 57.65 -24.64 34.91
N LYS A 151 56.63 -25.25 35.52
CA LYS A 151 56.82 -26.24 36.60
C LYS A 151 57.63 -27.48 36.15
N VAL A 152 57.41 -27.95 34.92
CA VAL A 152 58.19 -29.06 34.35
C VAL A 152 59.66 -28.64 34.17
N SER A 153 59.91 -27.50 33.53
CA SER A 153 61.27 -26.99 33.30
C SER A 153 62.05 -26.76 34.60
N VAL A 154 61.43 -26.18 35.63
CA VAL A 154 62.05 -26.00 36.95
C VAL A 154 62.37 -27.35 37.60
N SER A 155 61.52 -28.36 37.40
CA SER A 155 61.75 -29.70 37.95
C SER A 155 62.89 -30.42 37.24
N GLU A 156 63.00 -30.30 35.91
CA GLU A 156 64.13 -30.82 35.14
C GLU A 156 65.46 -30.19 35.60
N VAL A 157 65.51 -28.87 35.75
CA VAL A 157 66.70 -28.16 36.25
C VAL A 157 67.09 -28.65 37.66
N ARG A 158 66.10 -28.84 38.55
CA ARG A 158 66.36 -29.39 39.89
C ARG A 158 66.94 -30.80 39.82
N VAL A 159 66.38 -31.71 39.02
CA VAL A 159 66.88 -33.08 38.86
C VAL A 159 68.33 -33.08 38.36
N LEU A 160 68.64 -32.28 37.35
CA LEU A 160 69.99 -32.14 36.82
C LEU A 160 70.97 -31.60 37.88
N SER A 161 70.56 -30.62 38.69
CA SER A 161 71.39 -30.07 39.77
C SER A 161 71.69 -31.10 40.86
N PHE A 162 70.70 -31.92 41.25
CA PHE A 162 70.91 -33.02 42.19
C PHE A 162 71.89 -34.03 41.60
N GLN A 163 71.65 -34.50 40.37
CA GLN A 163 72.52 -35.48 39.72
C GLN A 163 73.98 -34.99 39.61
N SER A 164 74.19 -33.71 39.28
CA SER A 164 75.52 -33.11 39.25
C SER A 164 76.17 -33.08 40.63
N SER A 165 75.42 -32.71 41.68
CA SER A 165 75.94 -32.70 43.04
C SER A 165 76.29 -34.10 43.54
N TYR A 166 75.47 -35.10 43.21
CA TYR A 166 75.77 -36.51 43.50
C TYR A 166 77.04 -36.96 42.77
N CYS A 167 77.23 -36.59 41.50
CA CYS A 167 78.44 -36.93 40.76
C CYS A 167 79.71 -36.35 41.41
N MET A 168 79.65 -35.09 41.86
CA MET A 168 80.79 -34.42 42.52
C MET A 168 81.13 -34.96 43.92
N LEU A 169 80.19 -35.64 44.59
CA LEU A 169 80.40 -36.23 45.92
C LEU A 169 80.99 -37.66 45.87
N PHE A 170 80.87 -38.34 44.73
CA PHE A 170 81.26 -39.75 44.56
C PHE A 170 82.49 -39.95 43.65
N PHE A 171 83.16 -38.86 43.25
CA PHE A 171 84.47 -38.83 42.58
C PHE A 171 85.48 -38.10 43.47
#